data_AF-A0AAV3PRB1-F1
#
_entry.id   AF-A0AAV3PRB1-F1
#
_cell.length_a   1.000
_cell.length_b   1.000
_cell.length_c   1.000
_cell.angle_alpha   90.00
_cell.angle_beta   90.00
_cell.angle_gamma   90.00
#
_symmetry.space_group_name_H-M   'P 1'
#
loop_
_entity.id
_entity.type
_entity.pdbx_description
1 polymer ?
#
loop_
_entity_poly.entity_id
_entity_poly.type
_entity_poly.pdbx_seq_one_letter_code
_entity_poly.pdbx_strand_id
1 'polypeptide(L)'
;MDLMGRMQVESIGGKKYVYICVDDFSRYTWVEFIREKSVTFEVFKQLAIQIQREKGVNIIFIRSDHGKQFENSRFHEFSAPITPQ
;
A
#
# COMPACT_ATOMS: atom_id res chain seq x y z
N MET A 1 -3.50 4.69 -3.68
CA MET A 1 -3.64 3.49 -2.84
C MET A 1 -4.84 3.67 -1.95
N ASP A 2 -5.55 2.58 -1.68
CA ASP A 2 -6.75 2.59 -0.86
C ASP A 2 -6.90 1.25 -0.11
N LEU A 3 -7.66 1.26 0.99
CA LEU A 3 -8.04 0.07 1.72
C LEU A 3 -9.57 0.02 1.81
N MET A 4 -10.16 -0.96 1.13
CA MET A 4 -11.60 -1.17 1.21
C MET A 4 -12.04 -1.46 2.65
N GLY A 5 -13.31 -1.18 2.92
CA GLY A 5 -13.98 -1.57 4.17
C GLY A 5 -13.86 -3.07 4.45
N ARG A 6 -14.19 -3.45 5.68
CA ARG A 6 -14.20 -4.87 6.08
C ARG A 6 -15.18 -5.65 5.18
N MET A 7 -14.69 -6.71 4.56
CA MET A 7 -15.48 -7.60 3.71
C MET A 7 -16.49 -8.39 4.56
N GLN A 8 -17.64 -8.70 3.96
CA GLN A 8 -18.70 -9.48 4.62
C GLN A 8 -18.26 -10.92 4.88
N VAL A 9 -17.49 -11.49 3.95
CA VAL A 9 -16.98 -12.86 4.01
C VAL A 9 -15.47 -12.81 4.14
N GLU A 10 -14.92 -13.53 5.11
CA GLU A 10 -13.48 -13.70 5.23
C GLU A 10 -12.98 -14.73 4.21
N SER A 11 -11.76 -14.54 3.71
CA SER A 11 -11.10 -15.57 2.91
C SER A 11 -10.81 -16.82 3.76
N ILE A 12 -10.46 -17.94 3.12
CA ILE A 12 -10.03 -19.17 3.81
C ILE A 12 -8.87 -18.89 4.80
N GLY A 13 -8.00 -17.93 4.48
CA GLY A 13 -6.91 -17.49 5.36
C GLY A 13 -7.30 -16.47 6.43
N GLY A 14 -8.59 -16.19 6.64
CA GLY A 14 -9.09 -15.18 7.57
C GLY A 14 -8.69 -13.75 7.20
N LYS A 15 -8.52 -13.45 5.90
CA LYS A 15 -8.26 -12.09 5.40
C LYS A 15 -9.61 -11.42 5.11
N LYS A 16 -9.80 -10.19 5.56
CA LYS A 16 -11.10 -9.49 5.55
C LYS A 16 -11.05 -8.04 5.07
N TYR A 17 -9.90 -7.60 4.58
CA TYR A 17 -9.74 -6.31 3.92
C TYR A 17 -9.03 -6.51 2.58
N VAL A 18 -9.30 -5.59 1.65
CA VAL A 18 -8.68 -5.57 0.32
C VAL A 18 -7.91 -4.26 0.20
N TYR A 19 -6.59 -4.40 0.05
CA TYR A 19 -5.67 -3.31 -0.23
C TYR A 19 -5.48 -3.18 -1.74
N ILE A 20 -5.55 -1.94 -2.23
CA ILE A 20 -5.50 -1.64 -3.65
C ILE A 20 -4.42 -0.59 -3.90
N CYS A 21 -3.52 -0.91 -4.84
CA CYS A 21 -2.55 0.04 -5.38
C CYS A 21 -2.78 0.15 -6.89
N VAL A 22 -2.89 1.37 -7.41
CA VAL A 22 -3.15 1.63 -8.83
C VAL A 22 -1.99 2.44 -9.37
N ASP A 23 -1.40 2.00 -10.48
CA ASP A 23 -0.53 2.84 -11.28
C ASP A 23 -1.35 3.87 -12.06
N ASP A 24 -1.04 5.14 -11.88
CA ASP A 24 -1.86 6.22 -12.44
C ASP A 24 -1.72 6.35 -13.97
N PHE A 25 -0.61 5.88 -14.55
CA PHE A 25 -0.39 5.92 -15.99
C PHE A 25 -1.06 4.72 -16.70
N SER A 26 -0.65 3.50 -16.35
CA SER A 26 -1.10 2.28 -17.05
C SER A 26 -2.45 1.75 -16.56
N ARG A 27 -2.95 2.26 -15.44
CA ARG A 27 -4.12 1.72 -14.72
C ARG A 27 -3.94 0.28 -14.23
N TYR A 28 -2.72 -0.25 -14.28
CA TYR A 28 -2.41 -1.53 -13.67
C TYR A 28 -2.71 -1.48 -12.18
N THR A 29 -3.44 -2.47 -11.68
CA THR A 29 -3.93 -2.51 -10.30
C THR A 29 -3.39 -3.74 -9.60
N TRP A 30 -2.65 -3.52 -8.51
CA TRP A 30 -2.24 -4.57 -7.59
C TRP A 30 -3.27 -4.68 -6.46
N VAL A 31 -3.63 -5.92 -6.11
CA VAL A 31 -4.63 -6.22 -5.10
C VAL A 31 -4.06 -7.19 -4.09
N GLU A 32 -4.08 -6.82 -2.81
CA GLU A 32 -3.64 -7.67 -1.70
C GLU A 32 -4.76 -7.86 -0.68
N PHE A 33 -4.96 -9.10 -0.25
CA PHE A 33 -5.90 -9.40 0.83
C PHE A 33 -5.16 -9.38 2.17
N ILE A 34 -5.71 -8.66 3.16
CA ILE A 34 -5.08 -8.53 4.48
C ILE A 34 -6.07 -8.83 5.62
N ARG A 35 -5.55 -9.31 6.75
CA ARG A 35 -6.36 -9.68 7.93
C ARG A 35 -6.71 -8.48 8.81
N GLU A 36 -5.80 -7.53 8.95
CA GLU A 36 -5.97 -6.35 9.81
C GLU A 36 -5.52 -5.09 9.10
N LYS A 37 -6.08 -3.93 9.47
CA LYS A 37 -5.63 -2.64 8.93
C LYS A 37 -4.20 -2.28 9.37
N SER A 38 -3.76 -2.81 10.52
CA SER A 38 -2.43 -2.58 11.11
C SER A 38 -1.28 -3.05 10.21
N VAL A 39 -1.51 -4.06 9.35
CA VAL A 39 -0.48 -4.61 8.45
C VAL A 39 -0.37 -3.87 7.11
N THR A 40 -1.19 -2.84 6.87
CA THR A 40 -1.26 -2.11 5.60
C THR A 40 0.10 -1.57 5.15
N PHE A 41 0.89 -0.99 6.06
CA PHE A 41 2.21 -0.44 5.72
C PHE A 41 3.20 -1.52 5.27
N GLU A 42 3.21 -2.68 5.93
CA GLU A 42 4.13 -3.76 5.59
C GLU A 42 3.82 -4.33 4.20
N VAL A 43 2.54 -4.51 3.90
CA VAL A 43 2.08 -4.94 2.57
C VAL A 43 2.43 -3.89 1.51
N PHE A 44 2.22 -2.61 1.80
CA PHE A 44 2.63 -1.53 0.89
C PHE A 44 4.14 -1.55 0.63
N LYS A 45 4.97 -1.70 1.67
CA LYS A 45 6.43 -1.70 1.54
C LYS A 45 6.92 -2.85 0.66
N GLN A 46 6.37 -4.05 0.86
CA GLN A 46 6.70 -5.23 0.05
C GLN A 46 6.31 -5.01 -1.41
N LEU A 47 5.09 -4.52 -1.65
CA LEU A 47 4.59 -4.20 -2.97
C LEU A 47 5.43 -3.11 -3.65
N ALA A 48 5.81 -2.06 -2.94
CA ALA A 48 6.66 -0.99 -3.45
C ALA A 48 8.02 -1.51 -3.91
N ILE A 49 8.67 -2.37 -3.11
CA ILE A 49 9.94 -3.01 -3.50
C ILE A 49 9.76 -3.85 -4.76
N GLN A 50 8.68 -4.62 -4.84
CA GLN A 50 8.38 -5.45 -6.00
C GLN A 50 8.18 -4.58 -7.26
N ILE A 51 7.32 -3.56 -7.19
CA ILE A 51 7.03 -2.65 -8.30
C ILE A 51 8.33 -1.99 -8.81
N GLN A 52 9.16 -1.48 -7.90
CA GLN A 52 10.41 -0.80 -8.29
C GLN A 52 11.39 -1.77 -8.96
N ARG A 53 11.48 -3.02 -8.48
CA ARG A 53 12.32 -4.06 -9.11
C ARG A 53 11.81 -4.46 -10.49
N GLU A 54 10.50 -4.67 -10.62
CA GLU A 54 9.87 -5.08 -11.89
C GLU A 54 9.96 -3.99 -12.96
N LYS A 55 9.80 -2.72 -12.57
CA LYS A 55 9.80 -1.58 -13.51
C LYS A 55 11.17 -0.95 -13.70
N GLY A 56 12.13 -1.25 -12.84
CA GLY A 56 13.47 -0.65 -12.86
C GLY A 56 13.47 0.85 -12.57
N VAL A 57 12.40 1.38 -11.96
CA VAL A 57 12.23 2.80 -11.62
C VAL A 57 11.76 2.96 -10.19
N ASN A 58 12.12 4.08 -9.56
CA ASN A 58 11.66 4.38 -8.21
C ASN A 58 10.25 4.97 -8.21
N ILE A 59 9.49 4.71 -7.14
CA ILE A 59 8.22 5.38 -6.90
C ILE A 59 8.50 6.82 -6.50
N ILE A 60 7.95 7.78 -7.26
CA ILE A 60 8.17 9.21 -7.03
C ILE A 60 7.13 9.80 -6.10
N PHE A 61 5.86 9.43 -6.30
CA PHE A 61 4.74 9.93 -5.53
C PHE A 61 3.81 8.80 -5.14
N ILE A 62 3.25 8.92 -3.93
CA ILE A 62 2.24 8.01 -3.40
C ILE A 62 1.03 8.88 -3.05
N ARG A 63 -0.16 8.44 -3.44
CA ARG A 63 -1.42 9.13 -3.14
C ARG A 63 -2.36 8.17 -2.44
N SER A 64 -2.94 8.57 -1.30
CA SER A 64 -3.96 7.82 -0.57
C SER A 64 -5.22 8.67 -0.36
N ASP A 65 -6.25 8.06 0.20
CA ASP A 65 -7.50 8.71 0.63
C ASP A 65 -7.38 9.40 2.00
N HIS A 66 -6.17 9.51 2.56
CA HIS A 66 -5.92 10.00 3.93
C HIS A 66 -6.62 9.17 5.03
N GLY A 67 -6.99 7.92 4.76
CA GLY A 67 -7.48 7.02 5.80
C GLY A 67 -6.45 6.81 6.90
N LYS A 68 -6.89 6.65 8.16
CA LYS A 68 -6.02 6.48 9.34
C LYS A 68 -5.00 5.33 9.23
N GLN A 69 -5.30 4.32 8.41
CA GLN A 69 -4.36 3.24 8.10
C GLN A 69 -3.10 3.72 7.36
N PHE A 70 -3.18 4.86 6.68
CA PHE A 70 -2.12 5.50 5.91
C PHE A 70 -1.48 6.69 6.64
N GLU A 71 -2.19 7.32 7.57
CA GLU A 71 -1.68 8.42 8.39
C GLU A 71 -0.94 7.90 9.63
N ASN A 72 0.26 7.36 9.42
CA ASN A 72 1.14 6.97 10.52
C ASN A 72 2.60 7.29 10.21
N SER A 73 3.43 7.31 11.26
CA SER A 73 4.85 7.67 11.17
C SER A 73 5.62 6.84 10.15
N ARG A 74 5.21 5.59 9.90
CA ARG A 74 5.90 4.70 8.95
C ARG A 74 5.72 5.17 7.51
N PHE A 75 4.51 5.58 7.13
CA PHE A 75 4.27 6.17 5.81
C PHE A 75 4.95 7.53 5.66
N HIS A 76 4.96 8.35 6.72
CA HIS A 76 5.69 9.61 6.72
C HIS A 76 7.20 9.42 6.54
N GLU A 77 7.80 8.49 7.27
CA GLU A 77 9.24 8.19 7.17
C GLU A 77 9.58 7.62 5.79
N PHE A 78 8.74 6.74 5.23
CA PHE A 78 8.96 6.18 3.90
C PHE A 78 8.86 7.24 2.78
N SER A 79 7.99 8.23 2.94
CA SER A 79 7.76 9.29 1.95
C SER A 79 8.58 10.56 2.21
N ALA A 80 9.34 10.60 3.30
CA ALA A 80 10.18 11.73 3.63
C ALA A 80 11.25 11.91 2.55
N PRO A 81 11.55 13.17 2.15
CA PRO A 81 12.72 13.44 1.33
C PRO A 81 13.96 12.86 2.02
N ILE A 82 14.80 12.14 1.28
CA ILE A 82 16.14 11.78 1.76
C ILE A 82 16.84 13.10 2.03
N THR A 83 16.92 13.49 3.30
CA THR A 83 17.71 14.64 3.72
C THR A 83 19.12 14.10 3.91
N PRO A 84 20.10 14.44 3.05
CA PRO A 84 21.47 14.05 3.31
C PRO A 84 21.89 14.66 4.66
N GLN A 85 22.39 13.83 5.58
CA GLN A 85 23.10 14.30 6.78
C GLN A 85 24.49 14.79 6.38
#